data_AF-A0A8T3SU98-F1
#
_entry.id   AF-A0A8T3SU98-F1
#
_cell.length_a   1.000
_cell.length_b   1.000
_cell.length_c   1.000
_cell.angle_alpha   90.00
_cell.angle_beta   90.00
_cell.angle_gamma   90.00
#
_symmetry.space_group_name_H-M   'P 1'
#
loop_
_entity.id
_entity.type
_entity.pdbx_description
1 polymer ?
#
loop_
_entity_poly.entity_id
_entity_poly.type
_entity_poly.pdbx_seq_one_letter_code
_entity_poly.pdbx_strand_id
1 'polypeptide(L)'
;MHDEAYRLWQRWQQMHYPRRGLPADESVRAALVTLDGTAGTVLDRYFRRGARAKTLDAAARATLGRCRDELDLGNLSADAGRYFSRLRRLSELVLAEVAPAGSAQLAFQPEPLAAKDST
;
A
#
# COMPACT_ATOMS: atom_id res chain seq x y z
N MET A 1 5.52 -1.37 14.05
CA MET A 1 5.07 -1.77 12.70
C MET A 1 5.93 -1.17 11.59
N HIS A 2 6.34 0.11 11.68
CA HIS A 2 7.21 0.78 10.68
C HIS A 2 8.50 0.02 10.27
N ASP A 3 9.12 -0.72 11.19
CA ASP A 3 10.34 -1.48 10.89
C ASP A 3 10.10 -2.69 9.98
N GLU A 4 8.88 -3.24 9.95
CA GLU A 4 8.59 -4.41 9.11
C GLU A 4 8.43 -4.01 7.65
N ALA A 5 7.63 -2.97 7.36
CA ALA A 5 7.44 -2.47 6.00
C ALA A 5 8.77 -1.98 5.40
N TYR A 6 9.57 -1.26 6.19
CA TYR A 6 10.88 -0.77 5.73
C TYR A 6 11.87 -1.91 5.44
N ARG A 7 12.00 -2.89 6.34
CA ARG A 7 12.86 -4.08 6.11
C ARG A 7 12.39 -4.88 4.90
N LEU A 8 11.07 -4.98 4.70
CA LEU A 8 10.50 -5.68 3.55
C LEU A 8 10.81 -4.95 2.24
N TRP A 9 10.68 -3.62 2.24
CA TRP A 9 11.06 -2.77 1.10
C TRP A 9 12.53 -2.90 0.74
N GLN A 10 13.44 -2.86 1.72
CA GLN A 10 14.87 -3.06 1.48
C GLN A 10 15.17 -4.41 0.83
N ARG A 11 14.51 -5.48 1.29
CA ARG A 11 14.66 -6.82 0.69
C ARG A 11 14.07 -6.89 -0.72
N TRP A 12 12.92 -6.24 -0.95
CA TRP A 12 12.29 -6.20 -2.27
C TRP A 12 13.14 -5.46 -3.29
N GLN A 13 13.79 -4.35 -2.91
CA GLN A 13 14.75 -3.62 -3.76
C GLN A 13 15.94 -4.47 -4.22
N GLN A 14 16.29 -5.52 -3.47
CA GLN A 14 17.35 -6.46 -3.81
C GLN A 14 16.87 -7.61 -4.70
N MET A 15 15.55 -7.75 -4.92
CA MET A 15 15.01 -8.78 -5.80
C MET A 15 15.14 -8.36 -7.26
N HIS A 16 15.51 -9.31 -8.13
CA HIS A 16 15.49 -9.09 -9.57
C HIS A 16 14.07 -9.23 -10.11
N TYR A 17 13.69 -8.31 -11.01
CA TYR A 17 12.41 -8.39 -11.70
C TYR A 17 12.33 -9.66 -12.59
N PRO A 18 11.30 -10.50 -12.43
CA PRO A 18 11.26 -11.86 -12.99
C PRO A 18 10.80 -11.88 -14.47
N ARG A 19 11.61 -11.30 -15.37
CA ARG A 19 11.27 -11.16 -16.81
C ARG A 19 10.89 -12.47 -17.52
N ARG A 20 11.52 -13.60 -17.15
CA ARG A 20 11.30 -14.92 -17.76
C ARG A 20 10.11 -15.68 -17.18
N GLY A 21 9.45 -15.12 -16.17
CA GLY A 21 8.41 -15.78 -15.38
C GLY A 21 7.02 -15.14 -15.49
N LEU A 22 6.87 -14.17 -16.39
CA LEU A 22 5.63 -13.44 -16.61
C LEU A 22 4.69 -14.22 -17.54
N PRO A 23 3.38 -13.97 -17.47
CA PRO A 23 2.41 -14.55 -18.39
C PRO A 23 2.80 -14.31 -19.86
N ALA A 24 2.49 -15.30 -20.71
CA ALA A 24 2.72 -15.21 -22.16
C ALA A 24 1.88 -14.09 -22.80
N ASP A 25 0.67 -13.89 -22.27
CA ASP A 25 -0.24 -12.81 -22.65
C ASP A 25 0.42 -11.43 -22.44
N GLU A 26 0.59 -10.68 -23.53
CA GLU A 26 1.23 -9.37 -23.52
C GLU A 26 0.43 -8.35 -22.71
N SER A 27 -0.90 -8.42 -22.73
CA SER A 27 -1.74 -7.47 -22.00
C SER A 27 -1.58 -7.66 -20.48
N VAL A 28 -1.55 -8.91 -20.02
CA VAL A 28 -1.35 -9.24 -18.60
C VAL A 28 0.08 -8.90 -18.18
N ARG A 29 1.06 -9.18 -19.04
CA ARG A 29 2.46 -8.80 -18.79
C ARG A 29 2.63 -7.29 -18.68
N ALA A 30 2.06 -6.52 -19.60
CA ALA A 30 2.12 -5.06 -19.59
C ALA A 30 1.41 -4.48 -18.35
N ALA A 31 0.29 -5.06 -17.94
CA ALA A 31 -0.38 -4.71 -16.69
C ALA A 31 0.54 -4.92 -15.48
N LEU A 32 1.18 -6.10 -15.36
CA LEU A 32 2.12 -6.39 -14.27
C LEU A 32 3.32 -5.44 -14.22
N VAL A 33 3.90 -5.09 -15.37
CA VAL A 33 4.99 -4.10 -15.46
C VAL A 33 4.50 -2.72 -14.99
N THR A 34 3.29 -2.33 -15.40
CA THR A 34 2.69 -1.03 -15.03
C THR A 34 2.40 -0.96 -13.53
N LEU A 35 1.84 -2.03 -12.97
CA LEU A 35 1.55 -2.16 -11.54
C LEU A 35 2.84 -2.13 -10.72
N ASP A 36 3.88 -2.86 -11.15
CA ASP A 36 5.21 -2.85 -10.51
C ASP A 36 5.81 -1.44 -10.47
N GLY A 37 5.88 -0.77 -11.63
CA GLY A 37 6.45 0.57 -11.72
C GLY A 37 5.67 1.61 -10.92
N THR A 38 4.34 1.52 -10.94
CA THR A 38 3.44 2.44 -10.23
C THR A 38 3.55 2.25 -8.72
N ALA A 39 3.42 1.02 -8.22
CA ALA A 39 3.57 0.70 -6.81
C ALA A 39 4.99 1.04 -6.32
N GLY A 40 6.01 0.66 -7.09
CA GLY A 40 7.41 0.96 -6.80
C GLY A 40 7.68 2.45 -6.64
N THR A 41 7.12 3.30 -7.51
CA THR A 41 7.26 4.76 -7.43
C THR A 41 6.61 5.33 -6.16
N VAL A 42 5.41 4.85 -5.80
CA VAL A 42 4.72 5.29 -4.57
C VAL A 42 5.49 4.85 -3.33
N LEU A 43 5.94 3.60 -3.28
CA LEU A 43 6.70 3.03 -2.17
C LEU A 43 8.07 3.71 -2.01
N ASP A 44 8.77 3.96 -3.11
CA ASP A 44 10.02 4.71 -3.10
C ASP A 44 9.80 6.13 -2.55
N ARG A 45 8.75 6.85 -2.97
CA ARG A 45 8.42 8.17 -2.38
C ARG A 45 8.12 8.09 -0.88
N TYR A 46 7.41 7.05 -0.44
CA TYR A 46 7.10 6.81 0.97
C TYR A 46 8.36 6.57 1.80
N PHE A 47 9.29 5.73 1.33
CA PHE A 47 10.49 5.35 2.07
C PHE A 47 11.71 6.27 1.88
N ARG A 48 11.88 6.90 0.70
CA ARG A 48 13.04 7.76 0.35
C ARG A 48 13.11 9.05 1.17
N ARG A 49 12.02 9.45 1.84
CA ARG A 49 12.02 10.51 2.86
C ARG A 49 12.53 10.06 4.24
N GLY A 50 13.05 8.83 4.35
CA GLY A 50 13.72 8.30 5.55
C GLY A 50 12.81 8.27 6.77
N ALA A 51 12.01 7.23 6.95
CA ALA A 51 11.16 6.96 8.13
C ALA A 51 10.22 8.09 8.62
N ARG A 52 10.21 9.27 7.98
CA ARG A 52 9.55 10.50 8.45
C ARG A 52 8.35 10.94 7.62
N ALA A 53 8.13 10.36 6.43
CA ALA A 53 6.89 10.57 5.70
C ALA A 53 5.80 9.69 6.31
N LYS A 54 5.34 10.00 7.52
CA LYS A 54 4.20 9.35 8.19
C LYS A 54 2.86 9.56 7.48
N THR A 55 2.89 10.04 6.24
CA THR A 55 1.73 10.45 5.47
C THR A 55 1.95 10.08 4.01
N LEU A 56 1.10 9.20 3.52
CA LEU A 56 0.87 9.02 2.10
C LEU A 56 -0.29 9.94 1.72
N ASP A 57 -0.14 10.77 0.68
CA ASP A 57 -1.27 11.57 0.21
C ASP A 57 -2.41 10.67 -0.29
N ALA A 58 -3.63 11.21 -0.33
CA ALA A 58 -4.83 10.42 -0.66
C ALA A 58 -4.74 9.77 -2.06
N ALA A 59 -4.12 10.43 -3.03
CA ALA A 59 -3.96 9.91 -4.39
C ALA A 59 -2.94 8.77 -4.44
N ALA A 60 -1.81 8.92 -3.76
CA ALA A 60 -0.80 7.88 -3.61
C ALA A 60 -1.35 6.66 -2.86
N ARG A 61 -2.18 6.87 -1.82
CA ARG A 61 -2.88 5.80 -1.11
C ARG A 61 -3.86 5.06 -1.99
N ALA A 62 -4.73 5.77 -2.71
CA ALA A 62 -5.67 5.16 -3.64
C ALA A 62 -4.94 4.37 -4.73
N THR A 63 -3.84 4.91 -5.25
CA THR A 63 -2.99 4.26 -6.24
C THR A 63 -2.37 2.98 -5.70
N LEU A 64 -1.75 3.02 -4.52
CA LEU A 64 -1.13 1.85 -3.91
C LEU A 64 -2.17 0.77 -3.55
N GLY A 65 -3.37 1.18 -3.11
CA GLY A 65 -4.50 0.29 -2.86
C GLY A 65 -4.95 -0.45 -4.12
N ARG A 66 -5.17 0.27 -5.22
CA ARG A 66 -5.49 -0.35 -6.52
C ARG A 66 -4.40 -1.31 -6.98
N CYS A 67 -3.13 -0.90 -6.90
CA CYS A 67 -2.04 -1.79 -7.29
C CYS A 67 -2.02 -3.07 -6.46
N ARG A 68 -2.22 -2.98 -5.13
CA ARG A 68 -2.31 -4.16 -4.26
C ARG A 68 -3.42 -5.12 -4.72
N ASP A 69 -4.61 -4.58 -5.00
CA ASP A 69 -5.78 -5.38 -5.36
C ASP A 69 -5.64 -6.02 -6.74
N GLU A 70 -4.98 -5.32 -7.66
CA GLU A 70 -4.75 -5.78 -9.03
C GLU A 70 -3.49 -6.64 -9.20
N LEU A 71 -2.67 -6.83 -8.16
CA LEU A 71 -1.46 -7.67 -8.24
C LEU A 71 -1.75 -9.20 -8.24
N ASP A 72 -3.02 -9.60 -8.15
CA ASP A 72 -3.45 -11.01 -8.20
C ASP A 72 -3.81 -11.44 -9.64
N LEU A 73 -2.81 -11.44 -10.52
CA LEU A 73 -2.99 -11.72 -11.96
C LEU A 73 -2.54 -13.15 -12.32
N GLY A 74 -3.29 -14.13 -11.83
CA GLY A 74 -3.34 -15.48 -12.41
C GLY A 74 -2.08 -16.35 -12.25
N ASN A 75 -1.86 -17.23 -13.24
CA ASN A 75 -0.81 -18.25 -13.22
C ASN A 75 0.58 -17.65 -13.48
N LEU A 76 1.18 -17.13 -12.41
CA LEU A 76 2.58 -16.70 -12.39
C LEU A 76 3.51 -17.90 -12.17
N SER A 77 4.71 -17.85 -12.75
CA SER A 77 5.79 -18.74 -12.33
C SER A 77 6.11 -18.57 -10.84
N ALA A 78 6.80 -19.55 -10.22
CA ALA A 78 7.16 -19.46 -8.81
C ALA A 78 7.97 -18.19 -8.46
N ASP A 79 8.87 -17.75 -9.35
CA ASP A 79 9.67 -16.53 -9.13
C ASP A 79 8.85 -15.25 -9.28
N ALA A 80 7.98 -15.19 -10.29
CA ALA A 80 7.06 -14.07 -10.46
C ALA A 80 6.06 -13.98 -9.30
N GLY A 81 5.47 -15.12 -8.92
CA GLY A 81 4.57 -15.21 -7.77
C GLY A 81 5.24 -14.74 -6.49
N ARG A 82 6.49 -15.17 -6.22
CA ARG A 82 7.25 -14.69 -5.05
C ARG A 82 7.51 -13.19 -5.07
N TYR A 83 7.91 -12.64 -6.22
CA TYR A 83 8.17 -11.22 -6.37
C TYR A 83 6.91 -10.37 -6.15
N PHE A 84 5.82 -10.68 -6.86
CA PHE A 84 4.58 -9.90 -6.79
C PHE A 84 3.82 -10.10 -5.48
N SER A 85 3.87 -11.30 -4.87
CA SER A 85 3.33 -11.52 -3.52
C SER A 85 4.04 -10.65 -2.48
N ARG A 86 5.36 -10.46 -2.66
CA ARG A 86 6.14 -9.61 -1.76
C ARG A 86 5.81 -8.14 -1.93
N LEU A 87 5.65 -7.69 -3.18
CA LEU A 87 5.18 -6.33 -3.49
C LEU A 87 3.78 -6.08 -2.93
N ARG A 88 2.84 -7.02 -3.11
CA ARG A 88 1.48 -6.92 -2.55
C ARG A 88 1.52 -6.81 -1.02
N ARG A 89 2.30 -7.67 -0.36
CA ARG A 89 2.45 -7.64 1.10
C ARG A 89 3.06 -6.32 1.59
N LEU A 90 4.02 -5.77 0.86
CA LEU A 90 4.60 -4.47 1.19
C LEU A 90 3.57 -3.35 1.08
N SER A 91 2.76 -3.35 0.02
CA SER A 91 1.65 -2.40 -0.16
C SER A 91 0.63 -2.51 0.97
N GLU A 92 0.26 -3.73 1.39
CA GLU A 92 -0.64 -3.97 2.54
C GLU A 92 -0.10 -3.32 3.83
N LEU A 93 1.18 -3.54 4.15
CA LEU A 93 1.80 -2.98 5.36
C LEU A 93 1.80 -1.45 5.35
N VAL A 94 2.20 -0.84 4.23
CA VAL A 94 2.21 0.63 4.10
C VAL A 94 0.80 1.21 4.22
N LEU A 95 -0.21 0.59 3.60
CA LEU A 95 -1.60 1.04 3.70
C LEU A 95 -2.17 0.92 5.12
N ALA A 96 -1.77 -0.11 5.86
CA ALA A 96 -2.14 -0.29 7.27
C ALA A 96 -1.48 0.74 8.18
N GLU A 97 -0.23 1.11 7.92
CA GLU A 97 0.53 2.09 8.71
C GLU A 97 -0.01 3.52 8.58
N VAL A 98 -0.57 3.87 7.42
CA VAL A 98 -0.91 5.27 7.13
C VAL A 98 -2.22 5.73 7.79
N ALA A 99 -3.09 4.82 8.27
CA ALA A 99 -4.43 5.07 8.83
C ALA A 99 -5.35 5.95 7.94
N PRO A 100 -6.65 5.68 7.78
CA PRO A 100 -7.50 6.58 7.00
C PRO A 100 -7.45 7.99 7.62
N ALA A 101 -7.25 9.01 6.77
CA ALA A 101 -7.48 10.40 7.15
C ALA A 101 -8.97 10.52 7.53
N GLY A 102 -9.27 10.30 8.81
CA GLY A 102 -10.61 9.94 9.28
C GLY A 102 -10.63 9.31 10.67
N SER A 103 -9.49 8.83 11.18
CA SER A 103 -9.33 8.54 12.62
C SER A 103 -9.04 9.80 13.44
N ALA A 104 -9.61 10.94 13.05
CA ALA A 104 -9.86 12.01 14.01
C ALA A 104 -10.95 11.46 14.93
N GLN A 105 -10.51 10.91 16.06
CA GLN A 105 -11.20 10.85 17.33
C GLN A 105 -12.64 11.41 17.24
N LEU A 106 -13.61 10.55 16.95
CA LEU A 106 -14.96 10.72 17.47
C LEU A 106 -14.84 10.51 18.99
N ALA A 107 -14.21 11.48 19.66
CA ALA A 107 -14.50 11.75 21.05
C ALA A 107 -15.97 12.15 21.03
N PHE A 108 -16.81 11.18 21.39
CA PHE A 108 -18.19 11.39 21.75
C PHE A 108 -18.21 12.53 22.77
N GLN A 109 -18.46 13.75 22.31
CA GLN A 109 -18.91 14.84 23.16
C GLN A 109 -20.39 14.57 23.36
N PRO A 110 -20.86 14.21 24.58
CA PRO A 110 -22.28 14.16 24.83
C PRO A 110 -22.83 15.59 24.76
N GLU A 111 -23.59 15.92 23.72
CA GLU A 111 -24.51 17.06 23.73
C GLU A 111 -25.93 16.55 24.10
N PRO A 112 -26.85 17.37 24.62
CA PRO A 112 -26.73 18.74 25.12
C PRO A 112 -27.22 18.89 26.57
N LEU A 113 -26.80 19.96 27.25
CA LEU A 113 -27.43 20.41 28.49
C LEU A 113 -28.84 20.90 28.15
N ALA A 114 -29.87 20.06 28.33
CA ALA A 114 -31.25 20.48 28.24
C ALA A 114 -31.55 21.44 29.39
N ALA A 115 -31.58 22.73 29.07
CA ALA A 115 -32.16 23.76 29.92
C ALA A 115 -33.66 23.51 30.09
N LYS A 116 -34.17 23.63 31.31
CA LYS A 116 -35.19 24.64 31.70
C LYS A 116 -35.78 24.36 33.08
N ASP A 117 -35.77 25.44 33.87
CA ASP A 117 -36.74 25.86 34.89
C ASP A 117 -37.63 24.80 35.54
N SER A 118 -37.54 24.67 36.87
CA SER A 118 -38.72 24.42 37.72
C SER A 118 -38.45 24.79 39.18
N THR A 119 -39.14 25.87 39.56
CA THR A 119 -39.69 26.24 40.89
C THR A 119 -38.74 26.75 41.97
#